data_AF-A0A5N5GQP3-F1
#
_entry.id   AF-A0A5N5GQP3-F1
#
_cell.length_a   1.000
_cell.length_b   1.000
_cell.length_c   1.000
_cell.angle_alpha   90.00
_cell.angle_beta   90.00
_cell.angle_gamma   90.00
#
_symmetry.space_group_name_H-M   'P 1'
#
loop_
_entity.id
_entity.type
_entity.pdbx_description
1 polymer ?
#
loop_
_entity_poly.entity_id
_entity_poly.type
_entity_poly.pdbx_seq_one_letter_code
_entity_poly.pdbx_strand_id
1 'polypeptide(L)'
;MAANCLQQFLKESRQNPLLFVLDDVWSGSESLLEKFDQFQFSNYKILVTSRFAFPRFGSSYHLAPLNDEDAMVLFHRSASLEDKSSSYDDLSRKIIKRCKGCPLAIALVGRSLRGQPIEIWQKRVVEWCKGSSILDSDKDLLACLQSSLDALDNEKAIIKECFLDLGSFPEDQRIAAAALIDMWAELYGLDEEILTIANLHELTARSLANLVDTRHEREADGYYTEHFVTQHDMLRELAIHQASQDPIEHRKRLFINICGDKLPKWWTEQKYQAIKARLLSISTDGAFSAKWPNMQAPEAEVLVLNFQTKNYALPEFVEKTDKLKVLILKNYGLLPAELDNFELLGSLSNLKRIRLERISIPSISKVLKQLKSLQKISFFMCDIGQGFVQILDALPNLMELNIDYCHDLVQLPANLCDLVHLKKLSITNCHKLSVLPADIGKLVNLEVLRLRSCADLLELPGSIRNLKVLKFLDISDCFSIKELPEDIGAMCSMEKINMSQCSRLKELPASVMDLKQLNEVMCDEETKTLWERFLPFLTNIRIKVIKEDINLNWLNKLPP
;
A
#
# COMPACT_ATOMS: atom_id res chain seq x y z
N MET A 1 -4.74 -3.33 24.94
CA MET A 1 -4.07 -4.61 24.64
C MET A 1 -2.55 -4.48 24.76
N ALA A 2 -1.90 -3.54 24.05
CA ALA A 2 -0.45 -3.29 24.17
C ALA A 2 0.06 -3.11 25.62
N ALA A 3 -0.64 -2.33 26.45
CA ALA A 3 -0.28 -2.17 27.87
C ALA A 3 -0.30 -3.49 28.67
N ASN A 4 -1.22 -4.41 28.35
CA ASN A 4 -1.33 -5.70 29.04
C ASN A 4 -0.26 -6.68 28.55
N CYS A 5 0.03 -6.71 27.25
CA CYS A 5 1.14 -7.50 26.69
C CYS A 5 2.49 -7.03 27.24
N LEU A 6 2.68 -5.71 27.31
CA LEU A 6 3.85 -5.10 27.93
C LEU A 6 3.97 -5.49 29.40
N GLN A 7 2.87 -5.48 30.16
CA GLN A 7 2.86 -5.91 31.55
C GLN A 7 3.30 -7.37 31.71
N GLN A 8 2.89 -8.24 30.79
CA GLN A 8 3.27 -9.65 30.80
C GLN A 8 4.75 -9.84 30.46
N PHE A 9 5.24 -9.19 29.41
CA PHE A 9 6.67 -9.16 29.04
C PHE A 9 7.55 -8.64 30.17
N LEU A 10 7.11 -7.57 30.85
CA LEU A 10 7.78 -6.99 32.01
C LEU A 10 7.82 -7.93 33.23
N LYS A 11 6.77 -8.74 33.45
CA LYS A 11 6.76 -9.75 34.51
C LYS A 11 7.75 -10.89 34.25
N GLU A 12 8.04 -11.19 32.99
CA GLU A 12 8.97 -12.24 32.57
C GLU A 12 10.43 -11.74 32.58
N SER A 13 10.66 -10.46 32.30
CA SER A 13 12.00 -9.85 32.14
C SER A 13 12.70 -9.40 33.44
N ARG A 14 12.29 -9.93 34.60
CA ARG A 14 12.50 -9.41 35.99
C ARG A 14 13.93 -9.07 36.46
N GLN A 15 14.98 -9.19 35.65
CA GLN A 15 16.37 -9.02 36.10
C GLN A 15 17.24 -8.06 35.27
N ASN A 16 16.81 -7.61 34.08
CA ASN A 16 17.63 -6.72 33.24
C ASN A 16 17.17 -5.25 33.34
N PRO A 17 18.10 -4.27 33.32
CA PRO A 17 17.72 -2.87 33.15
C PRO A 17 17.09 -2.67 31.78
N LEU A 18 15.90 -2.06 31.75
CA LEU A 18 15.13 -1.84 30.51
C LEU A 18 15.08 -0.34 30.14
N LEU A 19 15.22 -0.04 28.85
CA LEU A 19 14.93 1.27 28.29
C LEU A 19 13.68 1.17 27.40
N PHE A 20 12.61 1.84 27.80
CA PHE A 20 11.42 2.00 26.98
C PHE A 20 11.52 3.27 26.17
N VAL A 21 11.59 3.14 24.85
CA VAL A 21 11.49 4.27 23.94
C VAL A 21 10.05 4.36 23.45
N LEU A 22 9.34 5.39 23.90
CA LEU A 22 8.03 5.76 23.38
C LEU A 22 8.26 6.80 22.29
N ASP A 23 8.27 6.32 21.05
CA ASP A 23 8.51 7.16 19.89
C ASP A 23 7.22 7.88 19.47
N ASP A 24 7.35 9.14 19.07
CA ASP A 24 6.29 10.04 18.60
C ASP A 24 5.02 10.06 19.48
N VAL A 25 5.15 10.53 20.72
CA VAL A 25 4.02 10.63 21.65
C VAL A 25 3.27 11.94 21.45
N TRP A 26 1.95 11.88 21.24
CA TRP A 26 1.12 13.05 20.96
C TRP A 26 0.55 13.69 22.23
N SER A 27 0.32 15.01 22.20
CA SER A 27 -0.38 15.71 23.30
C SER A 27 -1.80 15.14 23.50
N GLY A 28 -2.23 14.94 24.76
CA GLY A 28 -3.48 14.24 25.08
C GLY A 28 -3.31 12.74 25.37
N SER A 29 -2.13 12.17 25.14
CA SER A 29 -1.81 10.76 25.43
C SER A 29 -1.45 10.50 26.90
N GLU A 30 -1.56 11.50 27.78
CA GLU A 30 -1.14 11.42 29.18
C GLU A 30 -1.84 10.28 29.93
N SER A 31 -3.12 10.04 29.63
CA SER A 31 -3.90 8.94 30.20
C SER A 31 -3.37 7.54 29.83
N LEU A 32 -2.75 7.39 28.66
CA LEU A 32 -2.07 6.15 28.26
C LEU A 32 -0.75 6.00 29.03
N LEU A 33 -0.05 7.11 29.24
CA LEU A 33 1.20 7.18 29.99
C LEU A 33 0.97 6.92 31.50
N GLU A 34 -0.16 7.34 32.07
CA GLU A 34 -0.58 7.02 33.45
C GLU A 34 -0.74 5.52 33.71
N LYS A 35 -1.10 4.73 32.69
CA LYS A 35 -1.17 3.26 32.83
C LYS A 35 0.20 2.64 33.12
N PHE A 36 1.28 3.32 32.74
CA PHE A 36 2.63 2.85 33.05
C PHE A 36 3.01 2.99 34.52
N ASP A 37 2.40 3.93 35.26
CA ASP A 37 2.65 4.09 36.70
C ASP A 37 2.14 2.90 37.53
N GLN A 38 1.21 2.13 36.96
CA GLN A 38 0.68 0.93 37.58
C GLN A 38 1.68 -0.24 37.55
N PHE A 39 2.72 -0.15 36.71
CA PHE A 39 3.77 -1.15 36.62
C PHE A 39 4.85 -0.85 37.68
N GLN A 40 4.60 -1.25 38.93
CA GLN A 40 5.54 -1.09 40.05
C GLN A 40 6.84 -1.91 39.87
N PHE A 41 7.76 -1.46 39.02
CA PHE A 41 9.09 -2.05 38.81
C PHE A 41 10.19 -1.03 39.00
N SER A 42 11.32 -1.43 39.58
CA SER A 42 12.37 -0.50 40.02
C SER A 42 13.58 -0.39 39.08
N ASN A 43 13.59 -1.06 37.92
CA ASN A 43 14.76 -1.13 37.04
C ASN A 43 14.44 -0.85 35.55
N TYR A 44 13.76 0.27 35.27
CA TYR A 44 13.56 0.74 33.89
C TYR A 44 13.74 2.26 33.78
N LYS A 45 14.01 2.73 32.56
CA LYS A 45 13.92 4.14 32.16
C LYS A 45 12.95 4.26 30.99
N ILE A 46 12.22 5.37 30.92
CA ILE A 46 11.39 5.72 29.77
C ILE A 46 12.02 6.93 29.08
N LEU A 47 12.27 6.81 27.79
CA LEU A 47 12.58 7.92 26.89
C LEU A 47 11.33 8.17 26.05
N VAL A 48 10.84 9.41 26.09
CA VAL A 48 9.72 9.84 25.24
C VAL A 48 10.27 10.77 24.16
N THR A 49 10.03 10.46 22.90
CA THR A 49 10.24 11.39 21.80
C THR A 49 8.89 12.02 21.45
N SER A 50 8.85 13.33 21.23
CA SER A 50 7.63 14.05 20.92
C SER A 50 7.93 15.45 20.39
N ARG A 51 6.96 16.00 19.65
CA ARG A 51 6.89 17.43 19.33
C ARG A 51 6.49 18.30 20.53
N PHE A 52 5.97 17.69 21.60
CA PHE A 52 5.50 18.35 22.82
C PHE A 52 6.37 17.99 24.02
N ALA A 53 6.50 18.91 24.98
CA ALA A 53 7.15 18.60 26.23
C ALA A 53 6.23 17.76 27.13
N PHE A 54 6.77 16.68 27.70
CA PHE A 54 6.12 15.90 28.75
C PHE A 54 6.91 16.01 30.07
N PRO A 55 6.65 17.04 30.88
CA PRO A 55 7.44 17.33 32.10
C PRO A 55 7.50 16.17 33.09
N ARG A 56 6.52 15.26 33.04
CA ARG A 56 6.45 14.08 33.89
C ARG A 56 7.62 13.10 33.70
N PHE A 57 8.26 13.06 32.53
CA PHE A 57 9.38 12.14 32.25
C PHE A 57 10.76 12.72 32.62
N GLY A 58 10.79 13.81 33.40
CA GLY A 58 12.01 14.45 33.85
C GLY A 58 12.53 15.50 32.88
N SER A 59 13.85 15.55 32.69
CA SER A 59 14.50 16.59 31.88
C SER A 59 14.28 16.34 30.38
N SER A 60 13.63 17.28 29.71
CA SER A 60 13.51 17.28 28.25
C SER A 60 14.85 17.63 27.59
N TYR A 61 15.21 16.88 26.56
CA TYR A 61 16.29 17.24 25.64
C TYR A 61 15.66 17.77 24.34
N HIS A 62 15.88 19.05 24.04
CA HIS A 62 15.41 19.65 22.78
C HIS A 62 16.42 19.32 21.67
N LEU A 63 16.01 18.46 20.72
CA LEU A 63 16.83 18.13 19.57
C LEU A 63 16.99 19.35 18.67
N ALA A 64 18.24 19.80 18.48
CA ALA A 64 18.53 20.94 17.61
C ALA A 64 18.36 20.56 16.13
N PRO A 65 17.95 21.50 15.26
CA PRO A 65 18.04 21.34 13.82
C PRO A 65 19.48 21.07 13.37
N LEU A 66 19.65 20.59 12.13
CA LEU A 66 20.99 20.41 11.54
C LEU A 66 21.74 21.74 11.51
N ASN A 67 23.03 21.69 11.83
CA ASN A 67 23.95 22.81 11.60
C ASN A 67 24.15 23.05 10.09
N ASP A 68 24.77 24.18 9.75
CA ASP A 68 24.93 24.59 8.35
C ASP A 68 25.80 23.60 7.55
N GLU A 69 26.83 23.01 8.15
CA GLU A 69 27.69 22.02 7.51
C GLU A 69 26.92 20.74 7.14
N ASP A 70 26.23 20.13 8.12
CA ASP A 70 25.46 18.90 7.93
C ASP A 70 24.26 19.13 6.99
N ALA A 71 23.63 20.30 7.10
CA ALA A 71 22.56 20.70 6.19
C ALA A 71 23.05 20.87 4.75
N MET A 72 24.24 21.45 4.53
CA MET A 72 24.89 21.54 3.22
C MET A 72 25.23 20.16 2.65
N VAL A 73 25.77 19.25 3.47
CA VAL A 73 26.06 17.87 3.06
C VAL A 73 24.78 17.16 2.63
N LEU A 74 23.72 17.23 3.45
CA LEU A 74 22.44 16.61 3.12
C LEU A 74 21.83 17.20 1.85
N PHE A 75 21.90 18.52 1.68
CA PHE A 75 21.37 19.20 0.50
C PHE A 75 22.12 18.79 -0.77
N HIS A 76 23.46 18.82 -0.77
CA HIS A 76 24.27 18.43 -1.92
C HIS A 76 24.06 16.96 -2.31
N ARG A 77 23.97 16.07 -1.32
CA ARG A 77 23.63 14.66 -1.56
C ARG A 77 22.25 14.53 -2.20
N SER A 78 21.27 15.27 -1.69
CA SER A 78 19.88 15.23 -2.18
C SER A 78 19.72 15.81 -3.59
N ALA A 79 20.48 16.86 -3.92
CA ALA A 79 20.51 17.49 -5.24
C ALA A 79 21.46 16.79 -6.23
N SER A 80 22.22 15.78 -5.79
CA SER A 80 23.27 15.09 -6.56
C SER A 80 24.35 16.03 -7.11
N LEU A 81 24.88 16.89 -6.24
CA LEU A 81 25.92 17.89 -6.55
C LEU A 81 27.34 17.47 -6.12
N GLU A 82 27.58 16.19 -5.85
CA GLU A 82 28.82 15.68 -5.22
C GLU A 82 30.12 16.08 -5.95
N ASP A 83 30.07 16.39 -7.26
CA ASP A 83 31.23 16.82 -8.08
C ASP A 83 31.20 18.28 -8.59
N LYS A 84 30.20 19.12 -8.23
CA LYS A 84 29.99 20.47 -8.85
C LYS A 84 29.85 21.64 -7.85
N SER A 85 30.29 21.47 -6.61
CA SER A 85 29.92 22.30 -5.45
C SER A 85 30.18 23.81 -5.55
N SER A 86 31.31 24.24 -6.13
CA SER A 86 31.76 25.65 -5.98
C SER A 86 30.86 26.70 -6.64
N SER A 87 30.13 26.38 -7.72
CA SER A 87 29.27 27.34 -8.42
C SER A 87 27.88 27.50 -7.79
N TYR A 88 27.47 26.56 -6.93
CA TYR A 88 26.12 26.50 -6.37
C TYR A 88 26.08 26.91 -4.89
N ASP A 89 27.22 26.95 -4.21
CA ASP A 89 27.31 27.14 -2.76
C ASP A 89 26.54 28.36 -2.21
N ASP A 90 26.60 29.52 -2.88
CA ASP A 90 25.86 30.72 -2.43
C ASP A 90 24.34 30.53 -2.51
N LEU A 91 23.85 29.90 -3.58
CA LEU A 91 22.44 29.58 -3.75
C LEU A 91 22.02 28.47 -2.77
N SER A 92 22.82 27.41 -2.61
CA SER A 92 22.60 26.33 -1.65
C SER A 92 22.44 26.88 -0.23
N ARG A 93 23.33 27.79 0.21
CA ARG A 93 23.24 28.43 1.53
C ARG A 93 21.95 29.25 1.70
N LYS A 94 21.56 30.03 0.69
CA LYS A 94 20.29 30.79 0.70
C LYS A 94 19.08 29.87 0.82
N ILE A 95 19.12 28.72 0.14
CA ILE A 95 18.07 27.71 0.16
C ILE A 95 17.99 27.01 1.53
N ILE A 96 19.12 26.56 2.07
CA ILE A 96 19.17 25.85 3.35
C ILE A 96 18.75 26.74 4.53
N LYS A 97 19.13 28.02 4.50
CA LYS A 97 18.69 28.99 5.50
C LYS A 97 17.16 29.06 5.61
N ARG A 98 16.44 28.87 4.50
CA ARG A 98 14.97 28.79 4.48
C ARG A 98 14.43 27.48 5.03
N CYS A 99 15.18 26.38 4.88
CA CYS A 99 14.81 25.08 5.43
C CYS A 99 15.03 24.99 6.96
N LYS A 100 15.67 25.99 7.57
CA LYS A 100 15.91 26.11 9.04
C LYS A 100 16.54 24.86 9.66
N GLY A 101 17.44 24.19 8.94
CA GLY A 101 18.08 22.95 9.41
C GLY A 101 17.16 21.73 9.51
N CYS A 102 15.92 21.80 8.99
CA CYS A 102 15.00 20.66 8.98
C CYS A 102 15.44 19.62 7.93
N PRO A 103 15.81 18.38 8.31
CA PRO A 103 16.31 17.38 7.37
C PRO A 103 15.32 17.05 6.26
N LEU A 104 14.02 16.96 6.57
CA LEU A 104 12.97 16.66 5.61
C LEU A 104 12.86 17.74 4.53
N ALA A 105 12.79 19.01 4.94
CA ALA A 105 12.70 20.13 4.01
C ALA A 105 13.95 20.24 3.13
N ILE A 106 15.14 20.08 3.72
CA ILE A 106 16.41 20.08 2.98
C ILE A 106 16.42 18.98 1.91
N ALA A 107 16.05 17.75 2.27
CA ALA A 107 16.05 16.62 1.35
C ALA A 107 15.04 16.79 0.21
N LEU A 108 13.83 17.25 0.52
CA LEU A 108 12.75 17.50 -0.46
C LEU A 108 13.14 18.59 -1.45
N VAL A 109 13.60 19.73 -0.94
CA VAL A 109 14.02 20.85 -1.79
C VAL A 109 15.20 20.43 -2.65
N GLY A 110 16.22 19.78 -2.06
CA GLY A 110 17.38 19.29 -2.80
C GLY A 110 16.98 18.35 -3.95
N ARG A 111 16.13 17.34 -3.68
CA ARG A 111 15.65 16.39 -4.71
C ARG A 111 14.80 17.05 -5.78
N SER A 112 13.98 18.04 -5.44
CA SER A 112 13.17 18.77 -6.42
C SER A 112 13.99 19.67 -7.35
N LEU A 113 15.21 20.04 -6.96
CA LEU A 113 16.17 20.82 -7.75
C LEU A 113 17.18 19.95 -8.50
N ARG A 114 17.20 18.64 -8.24
CA ARG A 114 18.10 17.68 -8.89
C ARG A 114 17.91 17.71 -10.41
N GLY A 115 19.02 17.90 -11.13
CA GLY A 115 19.02 17.94 -12.60
C GLY A 115 18.36 19.18 -13.22
N GLN A 116 17.90 20.14 -12.41
CA GLN A 116 17.29 21.37 -12.90
C GLN A 116 18.36 22.42 -13.29
N PRO A 117 18.11 23.24 -14.32
CA PRO A 117 18.96 24.38 -14.66
C PRO A 117 19.11 25.38 -13.50
N ILE A 118 20.24 26.09 -13.45
CA ILE A 118 20.56 27.08 -12.40
C ILE A 118 19.49 28.18 -12.30
N GLU A 119 18.84 28.52 -13.40
CA GLU A 119 17.78 29.53 -13.47
C GLU A 119 16.57 29.12 -12.62
N ILE A 120 16.26 27.82 -12.52
CA ILE A 120 15.20 27.30 -11.67
C ILE A 120 15.54 27.46 -10.17
N TRP A 121 16.82 27.28 -9.82
CA TRP A 121 17.31 27.50 -8.46
C TRP A 121 17.21 28.97 -8.07
N GLN A 122 17.64 29.86 -8.96
CA GLN A 122 17.55 31.30 -8.78
C GLN A 122 16.09 31.76 -8.68
N LYS A 123 15.22 31.29 -9.58
CA LYS A 123 13.77 31.55 -9.55
C LYS A 123 13.19 31.19 -8.18
N ARG A 124 13.53 30.01 -7.64
CA ARG A 124 13.04 29.57 -6.32
C ARG A 124 13.48 30.48 -5.18
N VAL A 125 14.74 30.88 -5.16
CA VAL A 125 15.25 31.85 -4.16
C VAL A 125 14.50 33.18 -4.26
N VAL A 126 14.23 33.66 -5.48
CA VAL A 126 13.46 34.89 -5.72
C VAL A 126 12.01 34.77 -5.26
N GLU A 127 11.33 33.67 -5.56
CA GLU A 127 9.95 33.41 -5.12
C GLU A 127 9.84 33.40 -3.60
N TRP A 128 10.79 32.77 -2.91
CA TRP A 128 10.85 32.81 -1.44
C TRP A 128 11.16 34.20 -0.88
N CYS A 129 11.90 35.05 -1.58
CA CYS A 129 12.13 36.43 -1.17
C CYS A 129 10.86 37.29 -1.29
N LYS A 130 9.94 36.95 -2.20
CA LYS A 130 8.67 37.65 -2.41
C LYS A 130 7.56 37.22 -1.44
N GLY A 131 7.61 35.97 -0.96
CA GLY A 131 6.60 35.39 -0.06
C GLY A 131 6.75 35.71 1.43
N SER A 132 7.77 36.48 1.85
CA SER A 132 7.98 36.78 3.27
C SER A 132 7.37 38.12 3.68
N SER A 133 6.10 38.11 4.07
CA SER A 133 5.62 39.00 5.12
C SER A 133 4.65 38.25 6.03
N ILE A 134 5.10 38.10 7.29
CA ILE A 134 4.33 37.65 8.45
C ILE A 134 3.98 36.16 8.38
N LEU A 135 4.40 35.35 9.36
CA LEU A 135 3.69 34.18 9.93
C LEU A 135 4.67 33.30 10.77
N ASP A 136 4.11 32.58 11.75
CA ASP A 136 4.79 31.77 12.77
C ASP A 136 5.71 30.65 12.24
N SER A 137 6.61 30.15 13.11
CA SER A 137 7.69 29.21 12.79
C SER A 137 7.28 27.94 12.02
N ASP A 138 6.07 27.43 12.26
CA ASP A 138 5.58 26.18 11.67
C ASP A 138 5.00 26.39 10.25
N LYS A 139 4.51 27.60 9.97
CA LYS A 139 4.01 27.98 8.64
C LYS A 139 5.14 28.21 7.65
N ASP A 140 6.31 28.63 8.12
CA ASP A 140 7.52 28.74 7.29
C ASP A 140 8.00 27.38 6.77
N LEU A 141 7.91 26.32 7.60
CA LEU A 141 8.29 24.97 7.19
C LEU A 141 7.30 24.41 6.16
N LEU A 142 6.00 24.57 6.40
CA LEU A 142 4.97 24.19 5.42
C LEU A 142 5.13 24.94 4.10
N ALA A 143 5.47 26.23 4.12
CA ALA A 143 5.75 27.01 2.90
C ALA A 143 6.99 26.49 2.15
N CYS A 144 8.01 26.05 2.88
CA CYS A 144 9.19 25.41 2.29
C CYS A 144 8.83 24.09 1.60
N LEU A 145 8.06 23.23 2.28
CA LEU A 145 7.59 21.96 1.71
C LEU A 145 6.65 22.20 0.51
N GLN A 146 5.75 23.18 0.61
CA GLN A 146 4.83 23.57 -0.44
C GLN A 146 5.55 23.96 -1.73
N SER A 147 6.65 24.71 -1.64
CA SER A 147 7.42 25.09 -2.83
C SER A 147 8.01 23.90 -3.60
N SER A 148 8.27 22.78 -2.92
CA SER A 148 8.71 21.54 -3.58
C SER A 148 7.58 20.89 -4.38
N LEU A 149 6.33 21.12 -3.95
CA LEU A 149 5.12 20.73 -4.65
C LEU A 149 4.78 21.70 -5.79
N ASP A 150 4.97 23.01 -5.60
CA ASP A 150 4.75 24.03 -6.63
C ASP A 150 5.76 23.94 -7.79
N ALA A 151 6.91 23.32 -7.54
CA ALA A 151 7.88 22.96 -8.55
C ALA A 151 7.42 21.86 -9.53
N LEU A 152 6.25 21.26 -9.28
CA LEU A 152 5.58 20.42 -10.27
C LEU A 152 4.90 21.35 -11.28
N ASP A 153 5.57 21.59 -12.41
CA ASP A 153 5.01 22.33 -13.55
C ASP A 153 3.69 21.69 -14.03
N ASN A 154 2.94 22.39 -14.88
CA ASN A 154 1.64 21.94 -15.40
C ASN A 154 1.69 20.52 -16.04
N GLU A 155 2.83 20.11 -16.61
CA GLU A 155 3.04 18.76 -17.17
C GLU A 155 3.02 17.64 -16.10
N LYS A 156 3.25 17.98 -14.83
CA LYS A 156 3.23 17.05 -13.68
C LYS A 156 2.04 17.27 -12.75
N ALA A 157 0.96 17.88 -13.25
CA ALA A 157 -0.25 18.12 -12.46
C ALA A 157 -0.81 16.83 -11.83
N ILE A 158 -0.77 15.70 -12.54
CA ILE A 158 -1.23 14.40 -12.01
C ILE A 158 -0.40 13.97 -10.79
N ILE A 159 0.92 14.18 -10.79
CA ILE A 159 1.78 13.83 -9.65
C ILE A 159 1.39 14.62 -8.40
N LYS A 160 1.08 15.91 -8.56
CA LYS A 160 0.58 16.74 -7.46
C LYS A 160 -0.74 16.18 -6.95
N GLU A 161 -1.66 15.83 -7.83
CA GLU A 161 -2.95 15.26 -7.45
C GLU A 161 -2.79 13.89 -6.74
N CYS A 162 -1.90 13.01 -7.23
CA CYS A 162 -1.54 11.75 -6.57
C CYS A 162 -0.94 11.95 -5.18
N PHE A 163 -0.08 12.96 -5.00
CA PHE A 163 0.46 13.33 -3.67
C PHE A 163 -0.66 13.72 -2.71
N LEU A 164 -1.60 14.54 -3.17
CA LEU A 164 -2.73 14.98 -2.34
C LEU A 164 -3.62 13.81 -1.93
N ASP A 165 -3.79 12.80 -2.79
CA ASP A 165 -4.59 11.61 -2.50
C ASP A 165 -4.00 10.73 -1.38
N LEU A 166 -2.70 10.81 -1.09
CA LEU A 166 -2.08 10.10 0.03
C LEU A 166 -2.70 10.52 1.39
N GLY A 167 -3.24 11.73 1.48
CA GLY A 167 -3.98 12.22 2.65
C GLY A 167 -5.25 11.41 2.98
N SER A 168 -5.68 10.51 2.08
CA SER A 168 -6.81 9.60 2.29
C SER A 168 -6.56 8.55 3.36
N PHE A 169 -5.32 8.31 3.76
CA PHE A 169 -4.97 7.28 4.74
C PHE A 169 -4.60 7.93 6.09
N PRO A 170 -4.82 7.24 7.22
CA PRO A 170 -4.41 7.73 8.53
C PRO A 170 -2.88 7.84 8.65
N GLU A 171 -2.45 8.62 9.64
CA GLU A 171 -1.05 8.81 9.99
C GLU A 171 -0.39 7.52 10.47
N ASP A 172 0.92 7.41 10.26
CA ASP A 172 1.75 6.24 10.64
C ASP A 172 1.30 4.89 10.05
N GLN A 173 0.32 4.90 9.17
CA GLN A 173 -0.19 3.70 8.54
C GLN A 173 0.50 3.44 7.22
N ARG A 174 0.79 2.16 7.00
CA ARG A 174 1.24 1.69 5.69
C ARG A 174 0.08 1.72 4.71
N ILE A 175 0.32 2.29 3.56
CA ILE A 175 -0.62 2.36 2.45
C ILE A 175 -0.21 1.26 1.46
N ALA A 176 -1.10 0.35 1.12
CA ALA A 176 -0.78 -0.63 0.07
C ALA A 176 -0.59 0.12 -1.25
N ALA A 177 0.52 -0.11 -1.96
CA ALA A 177 0.77 0.53 -3.25
C ALA A 177 -0.36 0.21 -4.25
N ALA A 178 -0.87 -1.03 -4.23
CA ALA A 178 -2.03 -1.44 -5.00
C ALA A 178 -3.30 -0.58 -4.73
N ALA A 179 -3.53 -0.12 -3.49
CA ALA A 179 -4.66 0.74 -3.17
C ALA A 179 -4.56 2.08 -3.91
N LEU A 180 -3.37 2.69 -3.92
CA LEU A 180 -3.10 3.94 -4.64
C LEU A 180 -3.24 3.76 -6.15
N ILE A 181 -2.71 2.67 -6.69
CA ILE A 181 -2.82 2.32 -8.11
C ILE A 181 -4.29 2.19 -8.52
N ASP A 182 -5.11 1.49 -7.74
CA ASP A 182 -6.54 1.34 -8.01
C ASP A 182 -7.29 2.68 -7.97
N MET A 183 -6.96 3.57 -7.02
CA MET A 183 -7.53 4.92 -6.95
C MET A 183 -7.15 5.76 -8.18
N TRP A 184 -5.86 5.77 -8.54
CA TRP A 184 -5.34 6.64 -9.59
C TRP A 184 -5.73 6.18 -10.99
N ALA A 185 -5.89 4.87 -11.20
CA ALA A 185 -6.40 4.33 -12.46
C ALA A 185 -7.76 4.95 -12.80
N GLU A 186 -8.67 5.02 -11.84
CA GLU A 186 -10.04 5.49 -12.08
C GLU A 186 -10.22 7.00 -11.95
N LEU A 187 -9.48 7.68 -11.06
CA LEU A 187 -9.55 9.13 -10.86
C LEU A 187 -8.93 9.92 -12.01
N TYR A 188 -7.88 9.38 -12.61
CA TYR A 188 -7.07 10.08 -13.61
C TYR A 188 -7.09 9.42 -14.99
N GLY A 189 -7.90 8.37 -15.18
CA GLY A 189 -8.05 7.67 -16.46
C GLY A 189 -6.76 6.99 -16.91
N LEU A 190 -6.02 6.44 -15.96
CA LEU A 190 -4.75 5.76 -16.19
C LEU A 190 -5.02 4.26 -16.31
N ASP A 191 -5.62 3.86 -17.44
CA ASP A 191 -6.09 2.48 -17.66
C ASP A 191 -4.94 1.46 -17.64
N GLU A 192 -3.72 1.87 -17.99
CA GLU A 192 -2.53 1.04 -17.87
C GLU A 192 -1.89 1.19 -16.48
N GLU A 193 -1.79 0.08 -15.72
CA GLU A 193 -1.19 0.05 -14.38
C GLU A 193 0.23 0.66 -14.38
N ILE A 194 0.99 0.47 -15.47
CA ILE A 194 2.36 1.01 -15.61
C ILE A 194 2.43 2.54 -15.43
N LEU A 195 1.38 3.27 -15.86
CA LEU A 195 1.32 4.73 -15.72
C LEU A 195 1.13 5.13 -14.26
N THR A 196 0.25 4.43 -13.53
CA THR A 196 0.04 4.69 -12.09
C THR A 196 1.28 4.35 -11.26
N ILE A 197 1.99 3.29 -11.64
CA ILE A 197 3.25 2.86 -11.03
C ILE A 197 4.34 3.91 -11.27
N ALA A 198 4.45 4.45 -12.49
CA ALA A 198 5.39 5.51 -12.81
C ALA A 198 5.15 6.76 -11.93
N ASN A 199 3.89 7.12 -11.66
CA ASN A 199 3.55 8.21 -10.75
C ASN A 199 4.03 7.93 -9.32
N LEU A 200 3.89 6.69 -8.83
CA LEU A 200 4.40 6.30 -7.51
C LEU A 200 5.92 6.42 -7.42
N HIS A 201 6.64 6.00 -8.46
CA HIS A 201 8.10 6.15 -8.54
C HIS A 201 8.53 7.62 -8.59
N GLU A 202 7.81 8.47 -9.31
CA GLU A 202 8.10 9.91 -9.35
C GLU A 202 7.89 10.56 -7.96
N LEU A 203 6.82 10.20 -7.24
CA LEU A 203 6.61 10.65 -5.85
C LEU A 203 7.77 10.20 -4.94
N THR A 204 8.22 8.96 -5.10
CA THR A 204 9.33 8.40 -4.33
C THR A 204 10.67 9.05 -4.68
N ALA A 205 10.95 9.29 -5.96
CA ALA A 205 12.15 9.97 -6.44
C ALA A 205 12.26 11.41 -5.89
N ARG A 206 11.12 12.07 -5.69
CA ARG A 206 11.01 13.38 -5.04
C ARG A 206 10.96 13.31 -3.52
N SER A 207 10.89 12.10 -2.94
CA SER A 207 10.64 11.83 -1.51
C SER A 207 9.40 12.50 -0.93
N LEU A 208 8.38 12.66 -1.75
CA LEU A 208 7.02 13.02 -1.33
C LEU A 208 6.27 11.82 -0.75
N ALA A 209 6.78 10.61 -1.02
CA ALA A 209 6.38 9.34 -0.44
C ALA A 209 7.61 8.43 -0.34
N ASN A 210 7.53 7.38 0.46
CA ASN A 210 8.56 6.36 0.55
C ASN A 210 7.98 4.99 0.18
N LEU A 211 8.38 4.47 -0.97
CA LEU A 211 8.06 3.12 -1.38
C LEU A 211 8.97 2.13 -0.64
N VAL A 212 8.37 1.32 0.21
CA VAL A 212 9.07 0.28 0.96
C VAL A 212 8.70 -1.07 0.38
N ASP A 213 9.73 -1.80 0.01
CA ASP A 213 9.60 -3.16 -0.48
C ASP A 213 9.66 -4.13 0.70
N THR A 214 8.76 -5.12 0.73
CA THR A 214 8.77 -6.18 1.74
C THR A 214 9.87 -7.21 1.46
N ARG A 215 10.33 -7.34 0.21
CA ARG A 215 11.48 -8.20 -0.18
C ARG A 215 12.36 -7.48 -1.21
N HIS A 216 13.67 -7.73 -1.27
CA HIS A 216 14.61 -6.87 -2.04
C HIS A 216 14.57 -6.97 -3.57
N GLU A 217 13.56 -7.56 -4.19
CA GLU A 217 13.55 -7.77 -5.64
C GLU A 217 12.34 -7.14 -6.33
N ARG A 218 12.63 -6.07 -7.08
CA ARG A 218 11.68 -5.47 -8.02
C ARG A 218 11.45 -6.44 -9.16
N GLU A 219 10.34 -7.16 -9.12
CA GLU A 219 9.82 -7.83 -10.31
C GLU A 219 9.43 -6.74 -11.34
N ALA A 220 9.97 -6.85 -12.55
CA ALA A 220 9.71 -5.89 -13.63
C ALA A 220 8.32 -6.06 -14.26
N ASP A 221 7.43 -6.84 -13.63
CA ASP A 221 6.13 -7.25 -14.15
C ASP A 221 4.98 -6.32 -13.73
N GLY A 222 5.27 -5.30 -12.91
CA GLY A 222 4.26 -4.34 -12.46
C GLY A 222 3.42 -4.84 -11.27
N TYR A 223 3.86 -5.85 -10.52
CA TYR A 223 3.15 -6.33 -9.35
C TYR A 223 3.45 -5.51 -8.07
N TYR A 224 2.45 -4.74 -7.60
CA TYR A 224 2.58 -3.84 -6.43
C TYR A 224 1.72 -4.25 -5.23
N THR A 225 1.16 -5.46 -5.22
CA THR A 225 0.31 -5.93 -4.10
C THR A 225 1.10 -6.07 -2.80
N GLU A 226 2.38 -6.48 -2.87
CA GLU A 226 3.26 -6.68 -1.70
C GLU A 226 4.05 -5.42 -1.30
N HIS A 227 3.92 -4.34 -2.07
CA HIS A 227 4.61 -3.09 -1.81
C HIS A 227 3.75 -2.19 -0.92
N PHE A 228 4.40 -1.46 -0.03
CA PHE A 228 3.71 -0.46 0.77
C PHE A 228 4.40 0.90 0.69
N VAL A 229 3.60 1.93 0.84
CA VAL A 229 4.00 3.32 0.85
C VAL A 229 3.87 3.83 2.26
N THR A 230 4.92 4.50 2.74
CA THR A 230 4.86 5.32 3.95
C THR A 230 4.96 6.78 3.56
N GLN A 231 4.26 7.64 4.29
CA GLN A 231 4.32 9.09 4.12
C GLN A 231 4.70 9.72 5.45
N HIS A 232 5.59 10.70 5.41
CA HIS A 232 5.93 11.47 6.61
C HIS A 232 4.74 12.36 7.00
N ASP A 233 4.46 12.46 8.29
CA ASP A 233 3.36 13.25 8.87
C ASP A 233 3.25 14.67 8.33
N MET A 234 4.35 15.42 8.29
CA MET A 234 4.38 16.78 7.73
C MET A 234 3.96 16.84 6.26
N LEU A 235 4.27 15.80 5.47
CA LEU A 235 3.83 15.71 4.07
C LEU A 235 2.35 15.34 3.96
N ARG A 236 1.87 14.49 4.87
CA ARG A 236 0.46 14.15 4.99
C ARG A 236 -0.37 15.37 5.39
N GLU A 237 0.08 16.11 6.40
CA GLU A 237 -0.52 17.38 6.82
C GLU A 237 -0.52 18.40 5.68
N LEU A 238 0.58 18.50 4.92
CA LEU A 238 0.63 19.36 3.74
C LEU A 238 -0.40 18.95 2.68
N ALA A 239 -0.53 17.65 2.41
CA ALA A 239 -1.52 17.12 1.47
C ALA A 239 -2.96 17.45 1.91
N ILE A 240 -3.27 17.25 3.19
CA ILE A 240 -4.56 17.59 3.78
C ILE A 240 -4.81 19.10 3.71
N HIS A 241 -3.82 19.92 4.06
CA HIS A 241 -3.91 21.37 4.04
C HIS A 241 -4.19 21.89 2.62
N GLN A 242 -3.46 21.41 1.63
CA GLN A 242 -3.65 21.77 0.22
C GLN A 242 -5.01 21.32 -0.31
N ALA A 243 -5.47 20.12 0.05
CA ALA A 243 -6.81 19.64 -0.28
C ALA A 243 -7.94 20.44 0.40
N SER A 244 -7.61 21.22 1.44
CA SER A 244 -8.56 21.94 2.28
C SER A 244 -8.64 23.45 2.00
N GLN A 245 -7.88 23.97 1.03
CA GLN A 245 -7.83 25.41 0.71
C GLN A 245 -9.19 25.96 0.26
N ASP A 246 -9.90 25.19 -0.56
CA ASP A 246 -11.23 25.58 -1.03
C ASP A 246 -12.30 25.38 0.06
N PRO A 247 -13.41 26.16 0.01
CA PRO A 247 -14.59 25.88 0.80
C PRO A 247 -15.04 24.43 0.60
N ILE A 248 -15.57 23.78 1.64
CA ILE A 248 -15.90 22.33 1.65
C ILE A 248 -16.70 21.90 0.41
N GLU A 249 -17.63 22.73 -0.06
CA GLU A 249 -18.49 22.48 -1.22
C GLU A 249 -17.77 22.42 -2.58
N HIS A 250 -16.57 23.00 -2.67
CA HIS A 250 -15.75 23.06 -3.89
C HIS A 250 -14.56 22.10 -3.85
N ARG A 251 -14.33 21.43 -2.71
CA ARG A 251 -13.18 20.54 -2.56
C ARG A 251 -13.34 19.32 -3.46
N LYS A 252 -12.32 19.06 -4.26
CA LYS A 252 -12.20 17.82 -5.05
C LYS A 252 -12.06 16.58 -4.15
N ARG A 253 -11.46 16.75 -2.97
CA ARG A 253 -11.15 15.68 -2.02
C ARG A 253 -11.70 16.05 -0.66
N LEU A 254 -12.28 15.09 0.04
CA LEU A 254 -12.72 15.31 1.41
C LEU A 254 -12.18 14.20 2.31
N PHE A 255 -11.43 14.60 3.33
CA PHE A 255 -10.91 13.73 4.37
C PHE A 255 -11.66 14.00 5.67
N ILE A 256 -12.34 12.98 6.20
CA ILE A 256 -13.15 13.08 7.40
C ILE A 256 -12.56 12.15 8.44
N ASN A 257 -12.25 12.68 9.62
CA ASN A 257 -11.85 11.87 10.76
C ASN A 257 -12.92 11.95 11.85
N ILE A 258 -13.40 10.80 12.31
CA ILE A 258 -14.45 10.64 13.31
C ILE A 258 -13.87 9.89 14.50
N CYS A 259 -13.86 10.54 15.66
CA CYS A 259 -13.38 9.98 16.92
C CYS A 259 -14.55 9.81 17.89
N GLY A 260 -14.86 8.56 18.28
CA GLY A 260 -16.15 8.22 18.90
C GLY A 260 -17.31 8.66 18.00
N ASP A 261 -18.35 9.26 18.58
CA ASP A 261 -19.48 9.83 17.82
C ASP A 261 -19.33 11.35 17.59
N LYS A 262 -18.12 11.88 17.68
CA LYS A 262 -17.86 13.32 17.46
C LYS A 262 -17.83 13.63 15.96
N LEU A 263 -19.00 13.89 15.41
CA LEU A 263 -19.15 14.30 14.01
C LEU A 263 -18.67 15.74 13.79
N PRO A 264 -18.14 16.07 12.59
CA PRO A 264 -17.81 17.43 12.21
C PRO A 264 -18.97 18.42 12.39
N LYS A 265 -18.69 19.64 12.89
CA LYS A 265 -19.70 20.67 13.16
C LYS A 265 -20.54 21.03 11.93
N TRP A 266 -19.89 21.19 10.77
CA TRP A 266 -20.58 21.49 9.51
C TRP A 266 -21.58 20.40 9.08
N TRP A 267 -21.44 19.19 9.62
CA TRP A 267 -22.34 18.06 9.37
C TRP A 267 -23.54 18.08 10.32
N THR A 268 -23.30 18.32 11.60
CA THR A 268 -24.36 18.41 12.64
C THR A 268 -25.25 19.64 12.46
N GLU A 269 -24.72 20.72 11.87
CA GLU A 269 -25.48 21.92 11.51
C GLU A 269 -26.33 21.76 10.23
N GLN A 270 -26.33 20.58 9.58
CA GLN A 270 -27.02 20.31 8.31
C GLN A 270 -26.74 21.32 7.19
N LYS A 271 -25.62 22.06 7.25
CA LYS A 271 -25.28 23.09 6.25
C LYS A 271 -25.14 22.52 4.84
N TYR A 272 -24.82 21.24 4.72
CA TYR A 272 -24.55 20.58 3.45
C TYR A 272 -25.21 19.20 3.41
N GLN A 273 -26.12 18.99 2.46
CA GLN A 273 -26.81 17.70 2.27
C GLN A 273 -26.08 16.76 1.29
N ALA A 274 -25.25 17.30 0.38
CA ALA A 274 -24.54 16.52 -0.63
C ALA A 274 -23.06 16.91 -0.72
N ILE A 275 -22.18 15.92 -0.57
CA ILE A 275 -20.74 16.04 -0.75
C ILE A 275 -20.42 16.00 -2.25
N LYS A 276 -19.73 17.03 -2.74
CA LYS A 276 -19.32 17.17 -4.16
C LYS A 276 -17.89 16.68 -4.44
N ALA A 277 -17.22 16.12 -3.44
CA ALA A 277 -15.86 15.61 -3.60
C ALA A 277 -15.86 14.34 -4.46
N ARG A 278 -14.91 14.26 -5.41
CA ARG A 278 -14.69 13.05 -6.23
C ARG A 278 -13.97 11.94 -5.45
N LEU A 279 -13.14 12.33 -4.49
CA LEU A 279 -12.49 11.41 -3.56
C LEU A 279 -13.01 11.71 -2.16
N LEU A 280 -13.54 10.68 -1.51
CA LEU A 280 -14.01 10.73 -0.14
C LEU A 280 -13.25 9.70 0.70
N SER A 281 -12.55 10.16 1.73
CA SER A 281 -11.98 9.30 2.75
C SER A 281 -12.63 9.57 4.10
N ILE A 282 -13.08 8.50 4.75
CA ILE A 282 -13.65 8.55 6.09
C ILE A 282 -12.86 7.61 6.99
N SER A 283 -12.28 8.17 8.04
CA SER A 283 -11.58 7.45 9.09
C SER A 283 -12.41 7.45 10.36
N THR A 284 -12.60 6.27 10.95
CA THR A 284 -13.34 6.06 12.21
C THR A 284 -12.45 5.32 13.20
N ASP A 285 -12.49 5.72 14.47
CA ASP A 285 -11.79 4.99 15.53
C ASP A 285 -12.63 3.82 16.08
N GLY A 286 -12.03 3.05 16.99
CA GLY A 286 -12.71 1.91 17.60
C GLY A 286 -13.85 2.26 18.57
N ALA A 287 -14.09 3.55 18.82
CA ALA A 287 -15.17 4.03 19.68
C ALA A 287 -16.40 4.51 18.87
N PHE A 288 -16.30 4.60 17.55
CA PHE A 288 -17.41 5.00 16.68
C PHE A 288 -18.55 3.97 16.75
N SER A 289 -19.77 4.43 17.03
CA SER A 289 -20.93 3.56 17.25
C SER A 289 -21.61 3.06 15.96
N ALA A 290 -20.98 3.26 14.80
CA ALA A 290 -21.54 3.01 13.47
C ALA A 290 -22.85 3.78 13.17
N LYS A 291 -23.12 4.85 13.92
CA LYS A 291 -24.25 5.75 13.66
C LYS A 291 -23.89 6.74 12.56
N TRP A 292 -24.13 6.32 11.33
CA TRP A 292 -23.96 7.17 10.17
C TRP A 292 -25.02 8.27 10.16
N PRO A 293 -24.61 9.54 10.03
CA PRO A 293 -25.55 10.62 9.78
C PRO A 293 -26.11 10.52 8.35
N ASN A 294 -27.26 11.15 8.09
CA ASN A 294 -27.86 11.19 6.75
C ASN A 294 -26.93 11.97 5.80
N MET A 295 -26.29 11.26 4.87
CA MET A 295 -25.26 11.79 3.97
C MET A 295 -25.55 11.36 2.54
N GLN A 296 -25.10 12.16 1.59
CA GLN A 296 -25.03 11.79 0.18
C GLN A 296 -23.69 12.24 -0.40
N ALA A 297 -23.10 11.41 -1.26
CA ALA A 297 -21.86 11.73 -1.96
C ALA A 297 -22.01 11.43 -3.47
N PRO A 298 -22.92 12.12 -4.18
CA PRO A 298 -23.29 11.78 -5.55
C PRO A 298 -22.14 11.92 -6.56
N GLU A 299 -21.11 12.71 -6.22
CA GLU A 299 -19.94 12.95 -7.06
C GLU A 299 -18.74 12.05 -6.73
N ALA A 300 -18.84 11.20 -5.70
CA ALA A 300 -17.73 10.35 -5.29
C ALA A 300 -17.44 9.27 -6.34
N GLU A 301 -16.21 9.26 -6.85
CA GLU A 301 -15.66 8.24 -7.73
C GLU A 301 -14.80 7.24 -6.94
N VAL A 302 -14.20 7.70 -5.84
CA VAL A 302 -13.39 6.88 -4.92
C VAL A 302 -13.87 7.07 -3.50
N LEU A 303 -14.11 5.95 -2.81
CA LEU A 303 -14.43 5.89 -1.39
C LEU A 303 -13.37 5.06 -0.65
N VAL A 304 -12.70 5.69 0.32
CA VAL A 304 -11.77 5.04 1.24
C VAL A 304 -12.39 5.04 2.64
N LEU A 305 -12.67 3.86 3.19
CA LEU A 305 -13.15 3.71 4.56
C LEU A 305 -12.04 3.08 5.41
N ASN A 306 -11.51 3.87 6.32
CA ASN A 306 -10.51 3.46 7.30
C ASN A 306 -11.20 3.28 8.64
N PHE A 307 -11.01 2.14 9.28
CA PHE A 307 -11.66 1.87 10.55
C PHE A 307 -10.86 0.91 11.42
N GLN A 308 -11.22 0.82 12.69
CA GLN A 308 -10.57 -0.08 13.64
C GLN A 308 -11.62 -0.71 14.56
N THR A 309 -12.40 -1.65 14.01
CA THR A 309 -13.52 -2.27 14.72
C THR A 309 -13.56 -3.77 14.45
N LYS A 310 -14.29 -4.52 15.29
CA LYS A 310 -14.58 -5.94 15.03
C LYS A 310 -15.75 -6.12 14.07
N ASN A 311 -16.73 -5.23 14.13
CA ASN A 311 -17.89 -5.21 13.25
C ASN A 311 -17.95 -3.85 12.58
N TYR A 312 -18.22 -3.81 11.29
CA TYR A 312 -18.32 -2.59 10.53
C TYR A 312 -19.48 -2.71 9.55
N ALA A 313 -20.43 -1.78 9.61
CA ALA A 313 -21.51 -1.70 8.65
C ALA A 313 -21.15 -0.68 7.57
N LEU A 314 -21.23 -1.08 6.30
CA LEU A 314 -21.14 -0.13 5.21
C LEU A 314 -22.23 0.95 5.37
N PRO A 315 -21.88 2.23 5.19
CA PRO A 315 -22.84 3.30 5.33
C PRO A 315 -23.92 3.24 4.23
N GLU A 316 -25.18 3.47 4.60
CA GLU A 316 -26.34 3.43 3.69
C GLU A 316 -26.20 4.41 2.51
N PHE A 317 -25.49 5.53 2.67
CA PHE A 317 -25.31 6.48 1.57
C PHE A 317 -24.61 5.86 0.36
N VAL A 318 -23.81 4.81 0.57
CA VAL A 318 -23.05 4.13 -0.49
C VAL A 318 -24.00 3.65 -1.58
N GLU A 319 -25.19 3.16 -1.23
CA GLU A 319 -26.20 2.71 -2.21
C GLU A 319 -26.57 3.78 -3.25
N LYS A 320 -26.43 5.07 -2.90
CA LYS A 320 -26.79 6.25 -3.70
C LYS A 320 -25.57 6.96 -4.31
N THR A 321 -24.40 6.30 -4.34
CA THR A 321 -23.16 6.85 -4.92
C THR A 321 -22.91 6.30 -6.32
N ASP A 322 -23.80 6.59 -7.26
CA ASP A 322 -23.80 5.97 -8.60
C ASP A 322 -22.50 6.17 -9.39
N LYS A 323 -21.72 7.22 -9.11
CA LYS A 323 -20.43 7.49 -9.76
C LYS A 323 -19.25 6.70 -9.17
N LEU A 324 -19.47 5.94 -8.09
CA LEU A 324 -18.41 5.22 -7.40
C LEU A 324 -17.79 4.16 -8.31
N LYS A 325 -16.47 4.26 -8.49
CA LYS A 325 -15.65 3.34 -9.30
C LYS A 325 -14.71 2.50 -8.44
N VAL A 326 -14.24 3.05 -7.31
CA VAL A 326 -13.27 2.38 -6.42
C VAL A 326 -13.77 2.42 -4.98
N LEU A 327 -13.78 1.25 -4.35
CA LEU A 327 -14.03 1.10 -2.92
C LEU A 327 -12.83 0.45 -2.24
N ILE A 328 -12.25 1.14 -1.25
CA ILE A 328 -11.19 0.61 -0.39
C ILE A 328 -11.71 0.56 1.03
N LEU A 329 -11.74 -0.65 1.60
CA LEU A 329 -12.08 -0.89 2.99
C LEU A 329 -10.85 -1.37 3.73
N LYS A 330 -10.42 -0.61 4.73
CA LYS A 330 -9.21 -0.92 5.48
C LYS A 330 -9.48 -0.93 6.97
N ASN A 331 -9.42 -2.13 7.54
CA ASN A 331 -9.48 -2.32 8.97
C ASN A 331 -8.06 -2.34 9.57
N TYR A 332 -7.81 -1.46 10.53
CA TYR A 332 -6.57 -1.38 11.30
C TYR A 332 -6.64 -2.20 12.61
N GLY A 333 -7.79 -2.80 12.90
CA GLY A 333 -8.00 -3.68 14.06
C GLY A 333 -7.19 -4.96 13.97
N LEU A 334 -6.83 -5.53 15.13
CA LEU A 334 -5.97 -6.73 15.22
C LEU A 334 -6.56 -7.97 14.55
N LEU A 335 -7.89 -8.09 14.54
CA LEU A 335 -8.60 -9.18 13.90
C LEU A 335 -9.38 -8.66 12.70
N PRO A 336 -9.62 -9.50 11.68
CA PRO A 336 -10.50 -9.16 10.58
C PRO A 336 -11.88 -8.70 11.08
N ALA A 337 -12.43 -7.68 10.44
CA ALA A 337 -13.73 -7.13 10.81
C ALA A 337 -14.86 -7.84 10.06
N GLU A 338 -15.93 -8.21 10.76
CA GLU A 338 -17.18 -8.64 10.14
C GLU A 338 -17.83 -7.44 9.45
N LEU A 339 -18.07 -7.58 8.14
CA LEU A 339 -18.61 -6.53 7.30
C LEU A 339 -20.11 -6.76 7.05
N ASP A 340 -20.93 -5.81 7.50
CA ASP A 340 -22.37 -5.76 7.26
C ASP A 340 -22.71 -4.79 6.12
N ASN A 341 -23.94 -4.90 5.60
CA ASN A 341 -24.49 -4.06 4.52
C ASN A 341 -23.72 -4.14 3.19
N PHE A 342 -23.06 -5.26 2.89
CA PHE A 342 -22.30 -5.41 1.66
C PHE A 342 -23.19 -5.45 0.40
N GLU A 343 -24.44 -5.87 0.56
CA GLU A 343 -25.46 -5.87 -0.48
C GLU A 343 -25.77 -4.49 -1.07
N LEU A 344 -25.45 -3.41 -0.33
CA LEU A 344 -25.58 -2.03 -0.83
C LEU A 344 -24.74 -1.78 -2.09
N LEU A 345 -23.66 -2.54 -2.30
CA LEU A 345 -22.84 -2.42 -3.51
C LEU A 345 -23.57 -2.94 -4.75
N GLY A 346 -24.59 -3.78 -4.57
CA GLY A 346 -25.37 -4.38 -5.65
C GLY A 346 -26.16 -3.38 -6.51
N SER A 347 -26.32 -2.13 -6.07
CA SER A 347 -26.92 -1.04 -6.86
C SER A 347 -25.90 -0.30 -7.74
N LEU A 348 -24.60 -0.46 -7.48
CA LEU A 348 -23.55 0.38 -8.05
C LEU A 348 -23.10 -0.10 -9.43
N SER A 349 -23.64 0.53 -10.48
CA SER A 349 -23.37 0.15 -11.87
C SER A 349 -22.00 0.58 -12.39
N ASN A 350 -21.27 1.45 -11.69
CA ASN A 350 -19.95 1.95 -12.14
C ASN A 350 -18.78 1.43 -11.30
N LEU A 351 -19.05 0.60 -10.29
CA LEU A 351 -18.01 0.07 -9.40
C LEU A 351 -17.14 -0.92 -10.17
N LYS A 352 -15.85 -0.58 -10.30
CA LYS A 352 -14.85 -1.34 -11.07
C LYS A 352 -13.82 -2.04 -10.20
N ARG A 353 -13.47 -1.45 -9.05
CA ARG A 353 -12.39 -1.94 -8.19
C ARG A 353 -12.82 -1.99 -6.73
N ILE A 354 -12.66 -3.14 -6.10
CA ILE A 354 -12.86 -3.32 -4.66
C ILE A 354 -11.57 -3.85 -4.04
N ARG A 355 -11.15 -3.22 -2.94
CA ARG A 355 -10.06 -3.72 -2.11
C ARG A 355 -10.51 -3.84 -0.67
N LEU A 356 -10.36 -5.05 -0.13
CA LEU A 356 -10.68 -5.39 1.25
C LEU A 356 -9.38 -5.72 1.99
N GLU A 357 -9.11 -5.01 3.08
CA GLU A 357 -7.99 -5.29 3.97
C GLU A 357 -8.49 -5.61 5.37
N ARG A 358 -8.17 -6.81 5.86
CA ARG A 358 -8.55 -7.32 7.19
C ARG A 358 -10.06 -7.34 7.40
N ILE A 359 -10.77 -7.98 6.47
CA ILE A 359 -12.23 -8.15 6.47
C ILE A 359 -12.58 -9.63 6.52
N SER A 360 -13.66 -9.97 7.22
CA SER A 360 -14.26 -11.29 7.25
C SER A 360 -15.42 -11.38 6.25
N ILE A 361 -15.32 -12.31 5.32
CA ILE A 361 -16.22 -12.50 4.17
C ILE A 361 -17.44 -13.42 4.43
N PRO A 362 -17.43 -14.40 5.35
CA PRO A 362 -18.61 -15.23 5.59
C PRO A 362 -19.93 -14.46 5.77
N SER A 363 -19.90 -13.26 6.36
CA SER A 363 -21.08 -12.38 6.54
C SER A 363 -21.56 -11.72 5.24
N ILE A 364 -20.68 -11.52 4.25
CA ILE A 364 -20.95 -10.85 2.97
C ILE A 364 -21.72 -11.75 1.99
N SER A 365 -21.46 -13.05 2.05
CA SER A 365 -21.81 -14.05 1.03
C SER A 365 -23.31 -14.29 0.76
N LYS A 366 -24.24 -13.76 1.58
CA LYS A 366 -25.65 -14.18 1.56
C LYS A 366 -26.59 -13.36 0.68
N VAL A 367 -26.19 -12.16 0.21
CA VAL A 367 -27.15 -11.15 -0.32
C VAL A 367 -26.64 -10.42 -1.58
N LEU A 368 -25.56 -10.90 -2.19
CA LEU A 368 -24.92 -10.17 -3.29
C LEU A 368 -25.66 -10.26 -4.62
N LYS A 369 -26.08 -9.11 -5.15
CA LYS A 369 -26.47 -8.95 -6.56
C LYS A 369 -25.23 -8.93 -7.45
N GLN A 370 -25.41 -9.23 -8.74
CA GLN A 370 -24.31 -9.20 -9.71
C GLN A 370 -23.69 -7.81 -9.86
N LEU A 371 -22.37 -7.71 -9.63
CA LEU A 371 -21.55 -6.51 -9.83
C LEU A 371 -20.95 -6.53 -11.24
N LYS A 372 -21.77 -6.22 -12.24
CA LYS A 372 -21.43 -6.39 -13.68
C LYS A 372 -20.27 -5.53 -14.16
N SER A 373 -19.98 -4.42 -13.50
CA SER A 373 -18.89 -3.52 -13.89
C SER A 373 -17.59 -3.80 -13.14
N LEU A 374 -17.61 -4.71 -12.17
CA LEU A 374 -16.43 -5.00 -11.37
C LEU A 374 -15.40 -5.76 -12.20
N GLN A 375 -14.22 -5.16 -12.31
CA GLN A 375 -13.09 -5.67 -13.08
C GLN A 375 -11.98 -6.22 -12.17
N LYS A 376 -11.84 -5.66 -10.96
CA LYS A 376 -10.79 -6.05 -10.02
C LYS A 376 -11.33 -6.18 -8.61
N ILE A 377 -10.96 -7.28 -7.94
CA ILE A 377 -11.18 -7.45 -6.50
C ILE A 377 -9.91 -7.94 -5.83
N SER A 378 -9.59 -7.36 -4.67
CA SER A 378 -8.40 -7.69 -3.89
C SER A 378 -8.76 -7.98 -2.44
N PHE A 379 -8.22 -9.07 -1.90
CA PHE A 379 -8.34 -9.49 -0.51
C PHE A 379 -6.96 -9.53 0.13
N PHE A 380 -6.74 -8.75 1.19
CA PHE A 380 -5.48 -8.72 1.93
C PHE A 380 -5.76 -9.01 3.39
N MET A 381 -5.13 -10.05 3.95
CA MET A 381 -5.32 -10.49 5.33
C MET A 381 -6.80 -10.69 5.70
N CYS A 382 -7.61 -11.18 4.76
CA CYS A 382 -9.04 -11.41 4.95
C CYS A 382 -9.31 -12.85 5.40
N ASP A 383 -10.43 -13.05 6.10
CA ASP A 383 -10.99 -14.37 6.36
C ASP A 383 -12.03 -14.65 5.27
N ILE A 384 -11.66 -15.43 4.26
CA ILE A 384 -12.46 -15.61 3.03
C ILE A 384 -13.43 -16.80 3.16
N GLY A 385 -12.99 -17.85 3.85
CA GLY A 385 -13.74 -19.04 4.22
C GLY A 385 -14.58 -19.66 3.09
N GLN A 386 -15.71 -20.27 3.48
CA GLN A 386 -16.70 -20.80 2.54
C GLN A 386 -17.49 -19.70 1.81
N GLY A 387 -17.44 -18.45 2.31
CA GLY A 387 -18.13 -17.30 1.72
C GLY A 387 -17.57 -16.87 0.37
N PHE A 388 -16.37 -17.37 0.01
CA PHE A 388 -15.71 -17.04 -1.24
C PHE A 388 -16.50 -17.49 -2.46
N VAL A 389 -17.14 -18.66 -2.40
CA VAL A 389 -17.92 -19.25 -3.50
C VAL A 389 -18.99 -18.27 -3.95
N GLN A 390 -19.79 -17.75 -3.02
CA GLN A 390 -20.93 -16.88 -3.33
C GLN A 390 -20.49 -15.51 -3.84
N ILE A 391 -19.32 -15.01 -3.42
CA ILE A 391 -18.76 -13.78 -3.98
C ILE A 391 -18.48 -13.96 -5.47
N LEU A 392 -17.81 -15.04 -5.87
CA LEU A 392 -17.42 -15.22 -7.26
C LEU A 392 -18.63 -15.31 -8.21
N ASP A 393 -19.74 -15.90 -7.76
CA ASP A 393 -21.00 -15.95 -8.53
C ASP A 393 -21.56 -14.55 -8.85
N ALA A 394 -21.21 -13.55 -8.06
CA ALA A 394 -21.63 -12.16 -8.25
C ALA A 394 -20.72 -11.35 -9.18
N LEU A 395 -19.59 -11.90 -9.67
CA LEU A 395 -18.54 -11.16 -10.37
C LEU A 395 -18.28 -11.64 -11.82
N PRO A 396 -19.27 -11.61 -12.73
CA PRO A 396 -19.18 -12.28 -14.04
C PRO A 396 -18.13 -11.70 -15.01
N ASN A 397 -17.70 -10.45 -14.81
CA ASN A 397 -16.78 -9.72 -15.69
C ASN A 397 -15.42 -9.45 -15.05
N LEU A 398 -15.08 -10.19 -13.98
CA LEU A 398 -13.83 -10.02 -13.27
C LEU A 398 -12.62 -10.32 -14.19
N MET A 399 -11.67 -9.38 -14.23
CA MET A 399 -10.43 -9.49 -14.99
C MET A 399 -9.22 -9.73 -14.11
N GLU A 400 -9.25 -9.26 -12.85
CA GLU A 400 -8.14 -9.38 -11.91
C GLU A 400 -8.64 -9.79 -10.52
N LEU A 401 -8.04 -10.86 -9.99
CA LEU A 401 -8.28 -11.34 -8.63
C LEU A 401 -6.95 -11.44 -7.89
N ASN A 402 -6.83 -10.70 -6.79
CA ASN A 402 -5.68 -10.75 -5.90
C ASN A 402 -6.12 -11.24 -4.51
N ILE A 403 -5.44 -12.26 -4.00
CA ILE A 403 -5.61 -12.78 -2.65
C ILE A 403 -4.24 -12.84 -2.00
N ASP A 404 -4.08 -12.17 -0.86
CA ASP A 404 -2.81 -12.10 -0.17
C ASP A 404 -2.97 -12.25 1.35
N TYR A 405 -2.10 -13.02 1.99
CA TYR A 405 -2.12 -13.31 3.43
C TYR A 405 -3.47 -13.82 3.98
N CYS A 406 -4.27 -14.53 3.18
CA CYS A 406 -5.56 -15.07 3.64
C CYS A 406 -5.37 -16.48 4.22
N HIS A 407 -5.21 -16.55 5.54
CA HIS A 407 -4.74 -17.76 6.25
C HIS A 407 -5.77 -18.88 6.40
N ASP A 408 -7.02 -18.64 6.02
CA ASP A 408 -8.11 -19.60 6.03
C ASP A 408 -8.43 -20.18 4.63
N LEU A 409 -7.75 -19.70 3.59
CA LEU A 409 -7.89 -20.21 2.23
C LEU A 409 -7.16 -21.56 2.09
N VAL A 410 -7.92 -22.65 2.14
CA VAL A 410 -7.39 -24.02 1.99
C VAL A 410 -7.49 -24.53 0.55
N GLN A 411 -8.55 -24.15 -0.16
CA GLN A 411 -8.82 -24.54 -1.55
C GLN A 411 -9.53 -23.40 -2.26
N LEU A 412 -9.33 -23.29 -3.57
CA LEU A 412 -10.13 -22.40 -4.40
C LEU A 412 -11.42 -23.11 -4.84
N PRO A 413 -12.54 -22.39 -4.96
CA PRO A 413 -13.81 -22.97 -5.35
C PRO A 413 -13.86 -23.24 -6.86
N ALA A 414 -14.62 -24.25 -7.28
CA ALA A 414 -14.69 -24.68 -8.67
C ALA A 414 -15.27 -23.61 -9.62
N ASN A 415 -16.20 -22.79 -9.14
CA ASN A 415 -16.81 -21.70 -9.91
C ASN A 415 -15.83 -20.56 -10.23
N LEU A 416 -14.64 -20.52 -9.62
CA LEU A 416 -13.55 -19.65 -10.06
C LEU A 416 -13.24 -19.87 -11.55
N CYS A 417 -13.31 -21.11 -12.01
CA CYS A 417 -13.02 -21.50 -13.39
C CYS A 417 -14.08 -21.02 -14.40
N ASP A 418 -15.22 -20.50 -13.93
CA ASP A 418 -16.26 -19.92 -14.77
C ASP A 418 -16.00 -18.42 -15.08
N LEU A 419 -15.00 -17.81 -14.44
CA LEU A 419 -14.57 -16.43 -14.69
C LEU A 419 -13.72 -16.32 -15.97
N VAL A 420 -14.36 -16.59 -17.12
CA VAL A 420 -13.66 -16.66 -18.42
C VAL A 420 -12.97 -15.36 -18.85
N HIS A 421 -13.32 -14.21 -18.26
CA HIS A 421 -12.68 -12.92 -18.53
C HIS A 421 -11.42 -12.67 -17.69
N LEU A 422 -11.09 -13.56 -16.74
CA LEU A 422 -9.97 -13.39 -15.82
C LEU A 422 -8.64 -13.41 -16.59
N LYS A 423 -7.86 -12.35 -16.43
CA LYS A 423 -6.52 -12.16 -17.03
C LYS A 423 -5.40 -12.31 -16.01
N LYS A 424 -5.63 -11.90 -14.76
CA LYS A 424 -4.64 -12.03 -13.68
C LYS A 424 -5.25 -12.73 -12.47
N LEU A 425 -4.63 -13.82 -12.06
CA LEU A 425 -4.92 -14.51 -10.81
C LEU A 425 -3.66 -14.51 -9.96
N SER A 426 -3.70 -13.78 -8.84
CA SER A 426 -2.59 -13.73 -7.88
C SER A 426 -3.05 -14.21 -6.53
N ILE A 427 -2.44 -15.28 -6.02
CA ILE A 427 -2.67 -15.82 -4.69
C ILE A 427 -1.31 -15.95 -4.01
N THR A 428 -1.04 -15.07 -3.05
CA THR A 428 0.26 -14.94 -2.40
C THR A 428 0.15 -15.11 -0.89
N ASN A 429 1.19 -15.66 -0.26
CA ASN A 429 1.28 -15.81 1.20
C ASN A 429 0.07 -16.55 1.83
N CYS A 430 -0.62 -17.38 1.05
CA CYS A 430 -1.75 -18.21 1.48
C CYS A 430 -1.24 -19.62 1.79
N HIS A 431 -0.50 -19.77 2.90
CA HIS A 431 0.30 -20.96 3.17
C HIS A 431 -0.49 -22.27 3.25
N LYS A 432 -1.78 -22.24 3.60
CA LYS A 432 -2.66 -23.41 3.69
C LYS A 432 -3.33 -23.81 2.38
N LEU A 433 -3.15 -23.03 1.31
CA LEU A 433 -3.70 -23.38 0.01
C LEU A 433 -3.02 -24.66 -0.46
N SER A 434 -3.78 -25.74 -0.54
CA SER A 434 -3.25 -27.08 -0.80
C SER A 434 -3.63 -27.62 -2.18
N VAL A 435 -4.75 -27.15 -2.74
CA VAL A 435 -5.33 -27.66 -3.99
C VAL A 435 -5.90 -26.53 -4.83
N LEU A 436 -5.58 -26.54 -6.12
CA LEU A 436 -6.23 -25.72 -7.14
C LEU A 436 -7.39 -26.49 -7.80
N PRO A 437 -8.39 -25.80 -8.38
CA PRO A 437 -9.49 -26.47 -9.05
C PRO A 437 -8.98 -27.24 -10.27
N ALA A 438 -9.45 -28.48 -10.45
CA ALA A 438 -9.04 -29.35 -11.54
C ALA A 438 -9.27 -28.73 -12.94
N ASP A 439 -10.24 -27.81 -13.05
CA ASP A 439 -10.64 -27.13 -14.27
C ASP A 439 -10.00 -25.74 -14.47
N ILE A 440 -8.90 -25.40 -13.76
CA ILE A 440 -8.25 -24.08 -13.90
C ILE A 440 -7.93 -23.72 -15.35
N GLY A 441 -7.68 -24.72 -16.21
CA GLY A 441 -7.49 -24.56 -17.64
C GLY A 441 -8.66 -23.95 -18.42
N LYS A 442 -9.85 -23.79 -17.82
CA LYS A 442 -10.99 -23.05 -18.42
C LYS A 442 -10.77 -21.54 -18.46
N LEU A 443 -9.81 -21.01 -17.70
CA LEU A 443 -9.44 -19.60 -17.69
C LEU A 443 -8.60 -19.25 -18.93
N VAL A 444 -9.18 -19.41 -20.12
CA VAL A 444 -8.48 -19.33 -21.41
C VAL A 444 -7.89 -17.95 -21.74
N ASN A 445 -8.29 -16.91 -21.01
CA ASN A 445 -7.78 -15.54 -21.14
C ASN A 445 -6.72 -15.19 -20.07
N LEU A 446 -6.32 -16.14 -19.22
CA LEU A 446 -5.38 -15.89 -18.12
C LEU A 446 -3.97 -15.65 -18.67
N GLU A 447 -3.45 -14.44 -18.42
CA GLU A 447 -2.12 -13.99 -18.83
C GLU A 447 -1.09 -14.13 -17.70
N VAL A 448 -1.53 -14.01 -16.45
CA VAL A 448 -0.68 -14.09 -15.25
C VAL A 448 -1.30 -15.02 -14.21
N LEU A 449 -0.53 -16.01 -13.77
CA LEU A 449 -0.85 -16.89 -12.65
C LEU A 449 0.28 -16.83 -11.62
N ARG A 450 -0.01 -16.26 -10.45
CA ARG A 450 0.91 -16.19 -9.31
C ARG A 450 0.34 -16.97 -8.14
N LEU A 451 1.13 -17.88 -7.60
CA LEU A 451 0.80 -18.81 -6.51
C LEU A 451 1.87 -18.76 -5.41
N ARG A 452 2.59 -17.65 -5.31
CA ARG A 452 3.78 -17.51 -4.49
C ARG A 452 3.53 -17.76 -3.00
N SER A 453 4.48 -18.43 -2.35
CA SER A 453 4.42 -18.75 -0.92
C SER A 453 3.16 -19.55 -0.51
N CYS A 454 2.56 -20.31 -1.44
CA CYS A 454 1.52 -21.30 -1.14
C CYS A 454 2.19 -22.62 -0.70
N ALA A 455 2.71 -22.64 0.53
CA ALA A 455 3.61 -23.69 1.03
C ALA A 455 3.01 -25.10 1.01
N ASP A 456 1.70 -25.24 1.23
CA ASP A 456 1.00 -26.53 1.24
C ASP A 456 0.53 -26.98 -0.15
N LEU A 457 0.73 -26.18 -1.21
CA LEU A 457 0.30 -26.50 -2.56
C LEU A 457 1.06 -27.72 -3.09
N LEU A 458 0.34 -28.81 -3.37
CA LEU A 458 0.94 -30.10 -3.68
C LEU A 458 1.33 -30.24 -5.15
N GLU A 459 0.49 -29.75 -6.06
CA GLU A 459 0.64 -29.91 -7.50
C GLU A 459 -0.09 -28.81 -8.26
N LEU A 460 0.31 -28.59 -9.51
CA LEU A 460 -0.48 -27.85 -10.48
C LEU A 460 -1.38 -28.83 -11.24
N PRO A 461 -2.68 -28.53 -11.44
CA PRO A 461 -3.59 -29.45 -12.12
C PRO A 461 -3.19 -29.58 -13.60
N GLY A 462 -3.33 -30.79 -14.16
CA GLY A 462 -2.97 -31.07 -15.56
C GLY A 462 -3.71 -30.22 -16.60
N SER A 463 -4.88 -29.65 -16.24
CA SER A 463 -5.60 -28.72 -17.12
C SER A 463 -4.88 -27.39 -17.37
N ILE A 464 -3.86 -27.04 -16.57
CA ILE A 464 -3.06 -25.81 -16.75
C ILE A 464 -2.45 -25.72 -18.16
N ARG A 465 -2.21 -26.87 -18.82
CA ARG A 465 -1.76 -26.96 -20.21
C ARG A 465 -2.67 -26.23 -21.22
N ASN A 466 -3.92 -25.95 -20.84
CA ASN A 466 -4.91 -25.26 -21.66
C ASN A 466 -4.78 -23.73 -21.60
N LEU A 467 -3.98 -23.18 -20.68
CA LEU A 467 -3.75 -21.73 -20.55
C LEU A 467 -2.78 -21.23 -21.63
N LYS A 468 -3.25 -21.21 -22.89
CA LYS A 468 -2.40 -20.95 -24.06
C LYS A 468 -1.83 -19.54 -24.12
N VAL A 469 -2.48 -18.57 -23.49
CA VAL A 469 -2.09 -17.15 -23.45
C VAL A 469 -1.34 -16.76 -22.17
N LEU A 470 -1.09 -17.71 -21.27
CA LEU A 470 -0.36 -17.46 -20.02
C LEU A 470 1.07 -17.04 -20.35
N LYS A 471 1.45 -15.83 -19.92
CA LYS A 471 2.78 -15.24 -20.12
C LYS A 471 3.67 -15.44 -18.91
N PHE A 472 3.10 -15.43 -17.71
CA PHE A 472 3.85 -15.54 -16.48
C PHE A 472 3.23 -16.55 -15.50
N LEU A 473 4.06 -17.50 -15.07
CA LEU A 473 3.76 -18.43 -13.99
C LEU A 473 4.74 -18.22 -12.83
N ASP A 474 4.24 -17.88 -11.66
CA ASP A 474 5.01 -17.76 -10.43
C ASP A 474 4.53 -18.79 -9.41
N ILE A 475 5.38 -19.78 -9.12
CA ILE A 475 5.20 -20.78 -8.07
C ILE A 475 6.32 -20.68 -7.02
N SER A 476 6.97 -19.52 -6.91
CA SER A 476 8.06 -19.33 -5.95
C SER A 476 7.61 -19.60 -4.51
N ASP A 477 8.52 -20.11 -3.68
CA ASP A 477 8.26 -20.51 -2.28
C ASP A 477 7.12 -21.55 -2.12
N CYS A 478 6.79 -22.32 -3.18
CA CYS A 478 5.86 -23.45 -3.10
C CYS A 478 6.61 -24.74 -2.75
N PHE A 479 7.05 -24.86 -1.50
CA PHE A 479 7.93 -25.95 -1.04
C PHE A 479 7.36 -27.36 -1.21
N SER A 480 6.04 -27.52 -1.33
CA SER A 480 5.39 -28.82 -1.41
C SER A 480 5.25 -29.38 -2.84
N ILE A 481 5.43 -28.55 -3.87
CA ILE A 481 5.35 -28.97 -5.28
C ILE A 481 6.50 -29.92 -5.59
N LYS A 482 6.17 -31.11 -6.11
CA LYS A 482 7.14 -32.17 -6.43
C LYS A 482 7.43 -32.31 -7.92
N GLU A 483 6.45 -31.97 -8.75
CA GLU A 483 6.49 -32.13 -10.19
C GLU A 483 5.72 -31.01 -10.88
N LEU A 484 6.12 -30.70 -12.10
CA LEU A 484 5.34 -29.87 -13.02
C LEU A 484 4.51 -30.79 -13.94
N PRO A 485 3.32 -30.36 -14.42
CA PRO A 485 2.50 -31.17 -15.30
C PRO A 485 3.24 -31.62 -16.56
N GLU A 486 3.08 -32.89 -16.96
CA GLU A 486 3.80 -33.48 -18.10
C GLU A 486 3.66 -32.67 -19.40
N ASP A 487 2.51 -32.03 -19.61
CA ASP A 487 2.19 -31.20 -20.80
C ASP A 487 2.43 -29.69 -20.59
N ILE A 488 3.25 -29.27 -19.63
CA ILE A 488 3.52 -27.84 -19.37
C ILE A 488 4.00 -27.09 -20.63
N GLY A 489 4.73 -27.78 -21.51
CA GLY A 489 5.16 -27.28 -22.83
C GLY A 489 4.06 -26.78 -23.74
N ALA A 490 2.82 -27.19 -23.50
CA ALA A 490 1.67 -26.79 -24.30
C ALA A 490 1.28 -25.30 -24.09
N MET A 491 1.79 -24.62 -23.05
CA MET A 491 1.59 -23.19 -22.78
C MET A 491 2.53 -22.34 -23.66
N CYS A 492 2.21 -22.26 -24.95
CA CYS A 492 3.10 -21.69 -25.97
C CYS A 492 3.41 -20.19 -25.83
N SER A 493 2.62 -19.43 -25.07
CA SER A 493 2.86 -18.00 -24.80
C SER A 493 3.65 -17.72 -23.52
N MET A 494 4.12 -18.75 -22.81
CA MET A 494 4.82 -18.54 -21.56
C MET A 494 6.17 -17.86 -21.81
N GLU A 495 6.32 -16.66 -21.27
CA GLU A 495 7.50 -15.80 -21.39
C GLU A 495 8.40 -15.94 -20.17
N LYS A 496 7.79 -16.10 -18.98
CA LYS A 496 8.48 -16.08 -17.69
C LYS A 496 7.97 -17.19 -16.78
N ILE A 497 8.90 -17.81 -16.05
CA ILE A 497 8.57 -18.72 -14.95
C ILE A 497 9.41 -18.40 -13.72
N ASN A 498 8.78 -18.31 -12.56
CA ASN A 498 9.45 -18.25 -11.27
C ASN A 498 9.19 -19.54 -10.48
N MET A 499 10.26 -20.24 -10.15
CA MET A 499 10.23 -21.47 -9.37
C MET A 499 11.35 -21.50 -8.32
N SER A 500 11.81 -20.32 -7.88
CA SER A 500 12.72 -20.23 -6.74
C SER A 500 12.06 -20.84 -5.51
N GLN A 501 12.84 -21.52 -4.68
CA GLN A 501 12.42 -22.15 -3.43
C GLN A 501 11.39 -23.28 -3.62
N CYS A 502 11.35 -23.88 -4.80
CA CYS A 502 10.64 -25.14 -5.07
C CYS A 502 11.53 -26.36 -4.76
N SER A 503 12.01 -26.47 -3.52
CA SER A 503 13.07 -27.42 -3.12
C SER A 503 12.72 -28.91 -3.27
N ARG A 504 11.44 -29.26 -3.44
CA ARG A 504 11.00 -30.64 -3.69
C ARG A 504 10.89 -31.01 -5.16
N LEU A 505 11.01 -30.05 -6.07
CA LEU A 505 10.99 -30.28 -7.51
C LEU A 505 12.33 -30.91 -7.93
N LYS A 506 12.30 -32.18 -8.37
CA LYS A 506 13.52 -32.95 -8.68
C LYS A 506 13.81 -33.08 -10.18
N GLU A 507 12.80 -32.92 -11.01
CA GLU A 507 12.90 -33.04 -12.45
C GLU A 507 11.90 -32.13 -13.15
N LEU A 508 12.23 -31.75 -14.39
CA LEU A 508 11.32 -31.04 -15.27
C LEU A 508 10.83 -32.02 -16.35
N PRO A 509 9.55 -31.98 -16.73
CA PRO A 509 9.01 -32.80 -17.80
C PRO A 509 9.65 -32.42 -19.14
N ALA A 510 9.81 -33.40 -20.05
CA ALA A 510 10.45 -33.16 -21.35
C ALA A 510 9.78 -32.05 -22.19
N SER A 511 8.47 -31.83 -21.98
CA SER A 511 7.71 -30.80 -22.69
C SER A 511 8.20 -29.37 -22.40
N VAL A 512 9.01 -29.11 -21.36
CA VAL A 512 9.59 -27.76 -21.17
C VAL A 512 10.39 -27.29 -22.39
N MET A 513 10.91 -28.20 -23.22
CA MET A 513 11.57 -27.87 -24.49
C MET A 513 10.64 -27.20 -25.51
N ASP A 514 9.32 -27.33 -25.35
CA ASP A 514 8.32 -26.77 -26.25
C ASP A 514 7.89 -25.35 -25.88
N LEU A 515 8.42 -24.81 -24.78
CA LEU A 515 8.20 -23.42 -24.32
C LEU A 515 9.00 -22.41 -25.16
N LYS A 516 8.65 -22.26 -26.43
CA LYS A 516 9.43 -21.49 -27.41
C LYS A 516 9.51 -19.98 -27.13
N GLN A 517 8.57 -19.43 -26.35
CA GLN A 517 8.56 -18.00 -25.99
C GLN A 517 9.24 -17.71 -24.64
N LEU A 518 9.68 -18.74 -23.92
CA LEU A 518 10.28 -18.61 -22.61
C LEU A 518 11.62 -17.89 -22.72
N ASN A 519 11.68 -16.70 -22.12
CA ASN A 519 12.84 -15.82 -22.16
C ASN A 519 13.43 -15.53 -20.78
N GLU A 520 12.69 -15.79 -19.69
CA GLU A 520 13.16 -15.57 -18.32
C GLU A 520 12.78 -16.71 -17.39
N VAL A 521 13.78 -17.28 -16.70
CA VAL A 521 13.60 -18.28 -15.63
C VAL A 521 14.19 -17.72 -14.36
N MET A 522 13.36 -17.61 -13.32
CA MET A 522 13.78 -17.27 -11.97
C MET A 522 13.84 -18.54 -11.11
N CYS A 523 15.00 -18.79 -10.51
CA CYS A 523 15.29 -20.03 -9.79
C CYS A 523 16.28 -19.76 -8.65
N ASP A 524 16.40 -20.69 -7.70
CA ASP A 524 17.55 -20.76 -6.79
C ASP A 524 18.67 -21.62 -7.41
N GLU A 525 19.79 -21.81 -6.71
CA GLU A 525 20.89 -22.63 -7.24
C GLU A 525 20.52 -24.11 -7.42
N GLU A 526 19.59 -24.65 -6.63
CA GLU A 526 19.16 -26.05 -6.74
C GLU A 526 18.32 -26.25 -8.01
N THR A 527 17.27 -25.45 -8.15
CA THR A 527 16.31 -25.50 -9.26
C THR A 527 16.91 -25.04 -10.59
N LYS A 528 17.96 -24.22 -10.57
CA LYS A 528 18.77 -23.88 -11.76
C LYS A 528 19.30 -25.10 -12.50
N THR A 529 19.81 -26.09 -11.76
CA THR A 529 20.44 -27.29 -12.34
C THR A 529 19.46 -28.12 -13.17
N LEU A 530 18.16 -28.01 -12.87
CA LEU A 530 17.09 -28.68 -13.62
C LEU A 530 16.98 -28.15 -15.05
N TRP A 531 17.20 -26.84 -15.24
CA TRP A 531 17.10 -26.17 -16.53
C TRP A 531 18.32 -26.38 -17.42
N GLU A 532 19.50 -26.63 -16.84
CA GLU A 532 20.77 -26.76 -17.59
C GLU A 532 20.70 -27.80 -18.72
N ARG A 533 19.95 -28.89 -18.50
CA ARG A 533 19.76 -29.98 -19.48
C ARG A 533 18.90 -29.56 -20.68
N PHE A 534 18.06 -28.56 -20.51
CA PHE A 534 17.10 -28.10 -21.52
C PHE A 534 17.54 -26.83 -22.25
N LEU A 535 18.55 -26.12 -21.73
CA LEU A 535 19.12 -24.91 -22.33
C LEU A 535 19.42 -25.03 -23.83
N PRO A 536 19.98 -26.14 -24.36
CA PRO A 536 20.25 -26.25 -25.80
C PRO A 536 19.00 -26.22 -26.69
N PHE A 537 17.82 -26.49 -26.14
CA PHE A 537 16.54 -26.56 -26.87
C PHE A 537 15.72 -25.28 -26.74
N LEU A 538 16.14 -24.36 -25.87
CA LEU A 538 15.49 -23.08 -25.57
C LEU A 538 16.32 -21.93 -26.15
N THR A 539 15.66 -20.98 -26.80
CA THR A 539 16.34 -19.86 -27.48
C THR A 539 16.25 -18.58 -26.67
N ASN A 540 17.38 -17.87 -26.48
CA ASN A 540 17.45 -16.56 -25.80
C ASN A 540 16.95 -16.53 -24.34
N ILE A 541 17.09 -17.64 -23.62
CA ILE A 541 16.64 -17.72 -22.22
C ILE A 541 17.64 -17.06 -21.26
N ARG A 542 17.12 -16.22 -20.36
CA ARG A 542 17.87 -15.63 -19.25
C ARG A 542 17.51 -16.36 -17.96
N ILE A 543 18.49 -17.03 -17.36
CA ILE A 543 18.36 -17.57 -16.01
C ILE A 543 18.80 -16.52 -14.99
N LYS A 544 17.88 -16.14 -14.10
CA LYS A 544 18.12 -15.26 -12.96
C LYS A 544 18.11 -16.10 -11.69
N VAL A 545 19.29 -16.27 -11.08
CA VAL A 545 19.41 -16.95 -9.80
C VAL A 545 19.09 -15.98 -8.67
N ILE A 546 18.01 -16.24 -7.95
CA ILE A 546 17.57 -15.48 -6.78
C ILE A 546 18.40 -15.94 -5.59
N LYS A 547 19.17 -15.01 -5.00
CA LYS A 547 19.93 -15.29 -3.78
C LYS A 547 19.01 -15.13 -2.58
N GLU A 548 19.07 -16.08 -1.66
CA GLU A 548 18.43 -15.96 -0.35
C GLU A 548 19.05 -14.77 0.39
N ASP A 549 18.31 -13.67 0.46
CA ASP A 549 18.56 -12.63 1.45
C ASP A 549 17.33 -12.58 2.35
N ILE A 550 17.35 -13.39 3.41
CA ILE A 550 16.29 -13.44 4.42
C ILE A 550 16.37 -12.14 5.22
N ASN A 551 15.85 -11.05 4.65
CA ASN A 551 15.71 -9.80 5.37
C ASN A 551 14.53 -9.92 6.35
N LEU A 552 14.76 -10.50 7.54
CA LEU A 552 13.76 -10.65 8.60
C LEU A 552 13.23 -9.30 9.15
N ASN A 553 13.71 -8.14 8.66
CA ASN A 553 13.23 -6.83 9.11
C ASN A 553 11.76 -6.57 8.76
N TRP A 554 11.13 -7.36 7.87
CA TRP A 554 9.68 -7.28 7.62
C TRP A 554 8.83 -7.99 8.70
N LEU A 555 9.40 -8.95 9.45
CA LEU A 555 8.69 -9.61 10.57
C LEU A 555 8.47 -8.66 11.76
N ASN A 556 9.43 -7.76 12.02
CA ASN A 556 9.27 -6.65 12.99
C ASN A 556 8.25 -5.60 12.53
N LYS A 557 7.66 -5.81 11.35
CA LYS A 557 6.87 -4.84 10.60
C LYS A 557 5.48 -5.37 10.26
N LEU A 558 5.14 -6.64 10.48
CA LEU A 558 3.74 -7.06 10.52
C LEU A 558 3.15 -6.63 11.87
N PRO A 559 1.92 -6.08 11.93
CA PRO A 559 1.24 -6.02 13.21
C PRO A 559 1.03 -7.46 13.72
N PRO A 560 1.04 -7.68 15.04
CA PRO A 560 0.61 -8.95 15.62
C PRO A 560 -0.85 -9.29 15.26
#